data_AF-A0A924JS27-F1
#
_entry.id   AF-A0A924JS27-F1
#
_cell.length_a   1.000
_cell.length_b   1.000
_cell.length_c   1.000
_cell.angle_alpha   90.00
_cell.angle_beta   90.00
_cell.angle_gamma   90.00
#
_symmetry.space_group_name_H-M   'P 1'
#
loop_
_entity.id
_entity.type
_entity.pdbx_description
1 polymer ?
#
loop_
_entity_poly.entity_id
_entity_poly.type
_entity_poly.pdbx_seq_one_letter_code
_entity_poly.pdbx_strand_id
1 'polypeptide(L)'
;MAQQKIELRKIRDFGENFNDTFQFIRQEFKPLLTAFLIMSGVFIVAGGIVGGVYQSNTMGSFMKSLSMAKNVNGNSLGDIFNGTYFLMILLSLLGIISIRVVVASYMKLYDANGGESPTLDEVWNQ
;
A
#
# COMPACT_ATOMS: atom_id res chain seq x y z
N MET A 1 15.35 21.23 18.73
CA MET A 1 16.23 21.50 17.57
C MET A 1 15.31 21.86 16.41
N ALA A 2 15.52 22.99 15.74
CA ALA A 2 14.69 23.35 14.59
C ALA A 2 14.90 22.31 13.50
N GLN A 3 13.86 21.52 13.19
CA GLN A 3 13.93 20.52 12.14
C GLN A 3 14.14 21.25 10.80
N GLN A 4 15.16 20.87 10.03
CA GLN A 4 15.47 21.52 8.77
C GLN A 4 14.36 21.20 7.77
N LYS A 5 13.56 22.20 7.41
CA LYS A 5 12.42 22.07 6.48
C LYS A 5 12.95 21.67 5.09
N ILE A 6 12.35 20.64 4.49
CA ILE A 6 12.76 20.14 3.16
C ILE A 6 11.90 20.82 2.11
N GLU A 7 12.49 21.67 1.28
CA GLU A 7 11.76 22.34 0.20
C GLU A 7 11.49 21.36 -0.94
N LEU A 8 10.23 21.01 -1.24
CA LEU A 8 9.94 20.02 -2.28
C LEU A 8 10.37 20.51 -3.68
N ARG A 9 10.19 21.80 -3.96
CA ARG A 9 10.46 22.43 -5.27
C ARG A 9 11.86 23.05 -5.37
N LYS A 10 12.90 22.21 -5.34
CA LYS A 10 14.30 22.63 -5.50
C LYS A 10 14.99 21.82 -6.61
N ILE A 11 15.78 22.49 -7.45
CA ILE A 11 16.65 21.84 -8.45
C ILE A 11 17.83 21.20 -7.69
N ARG A 12 18.06 19.91 -7.90
CA ARG A 12 19.04 19.10 -7.15
C ARG A 12 19.77 18.14 -8.06
N ASP A 13 21.02 17.86 -7.71
CA ASP A 13 21.78 16.73 -8.26
C ASP A 13 21.30 15.40 -7.67
N PHE A 14 21.59 14.28 -8.33
CA PHE A 14 21.11 12.95 -7.91
C PHE A 14 21.44 12.61 -6.44
N GLY A 15 22.68 12.90 -6.00
CA GLY A 15 23.12 12.61 -4.64
C GLY A 15 22.36 13.43 -3.58
N GLU A 16 22.11 14.70 -3.87
CA GLU A 16 21.28 15.57 -3.01
C GLU A 16 19.84 15.09 -2.98
N ASN A 17 19.27 14.70 -4.12
CA ASN A 17 17.90 14.21 -4.22
C ASN A 17 17.70 12.92 -3.41
N PHE A 18 18.67 12.00 -3.49
CA PHE A 18 18.66 10.77 -2.70
C PHE A 18 18.76 11.07 -1.20
N ASN A 19 19.72 11.89 -0.79
CA ASN A 19 19.91 12.26 0.61
C ASN A 19 18.66 12.95 1.19
N ASP A 20 18.09 13.93 0.47
CA ASP A 20 16.88 14.65 0.89
C ASP A 20 15.67 13.72 0.99
N THR A 21 15.55 12.73 0.11
CA THR A 21 14.47 11.73 0.19
C THR A 21 14.56 10.91 1.48
N PHE A 22 15.74 10.42 1.85
CA PHE A 22 15.93 9.71 3.11
C PHE A 22 15.73 10.60 4.33
N GLN A 23 16.18 11.86 4.26
CA GLN A 23 15.92 12.83 5.32
C GLN A 23 14.42 13.09 5.48
N PHE A 24 13.68 13.28 4.39
CA PHE A 24 12.23 13.46 4.41
C PHE A 24 11.54 12.26 5.03
N ILE A 25 11.85 11.05 4.54
CA ILE A 25 11.27 9.82 5.08
C ILE A 25 11.57 9.71 6.57
N ARG A 26 12.79 10.04 7.02
CA ARG A 26 13.16 9.98 8.43
C ARG A 26 12.45 11.04 9.29
N GLN A 27 12.28 12.25 8.78
CA GLN A 27 11.61 13.36 9.48
C GLN A 27 10.10 13.10 9.59
N GLU A 28 9.47 12.73 8.47
CA GLU A 28 8.03 12.56 8.35
C GLU A 28 7.56 11.11 8.54
N PHE A 29 8.45 10.19 8.94
CA PHE A 29 8.13 8.76 9.04
C PHE A 29 6.87 8.52 9.86
N LYS A 30 6.79 9.10 11.06
CA LYS A 30 5.69 8.88 11.99
C LYS A 30 4.36 9.47 11.49
N PRO A 31 4.25 10.77 11.13
CA PRO A 31 2.99 11.33 10.63
C PRO A 31 2.56 10.69 9.31
N LEU A 32 3.48 10.49 8.37
CA LEU A 32 3.17 9.85 7.09
C LEU A 32 2.71 8.40 7.28
N LEU A 33 3.41 7.61 8.10
CA LEU A 33 3.01 6.23 8.39
C LEU A 33 1.66 6.18 9.11
N THR A 34 1.38 7.12 10.00
CA THR A 34 0.09 7.20 10.69
C THR A 34 -1.04 7.49 9.70
N ALA A 35 -0.90 8.51 8.84
CA ALA A 35 -1.88 8.81 7.79
C ALA A 35 -2.08 7.61 6.85
N PHE A 36 -0.99 6.98 6.43
CA PHE A 36 -1.00 5.77 5.60
C PHE A 36 -1.77 4.63 6.26
N LEU A 37 -1.46 4.29 7.51
CA LEU A 37 -2.08 3.17 8.23
C LEU A 37 -3.53 3.43 8.59
N ILE A 38 -3.90 4.65 8.99
CA ILE A 38 -5.28 4.95 9.37
C ILE A 38 -6.18 4.97 8.12
N MET A 39 -5.75 5.59 7.04
CA MET A 39 -6.59 5.74 5.84
C MET A 39 -6.57 4.50 4.94
N SER A 40 -5.39 3.87 4.79
CA SER A 40 -5.21 2.74 3.88
C SER A 40 -5.23 1.38 4.59
N GLY A 41 -5.04 1.37 5.92
CA GLY A 41 -4.82 0.14 6.67
C GLY A 41 -5.98 -0.84 6.61
N VAL A 42 -7.22 -0.36 6.53
CA VAL A 42 -8.38 -1.25 6.39
C VAL A 42 -8.29 -2.10 5.12
N PHE A 43 -7.88 -1.51 4.00
CA PHE A 43 -7.73 -2.23 2.73
C PHE A 43 -6.51 -3.15 2.74
N ILE A 44 -5.41 -2.73 3.37
CA ILE A 44 -4.19 -3.54 3.49
C ILE A 44 -4.46 -4.78 4.35
N VAL A 45 -5.09 -4.60 5.51
CA VAL A 45 -5.43 -5.70 6.43
C VAL A 45 -6.45 -6.64 5.79
N ALA A 46 -7.55 -6.10 5.25
CA ALA A 46 -8.55 -6.91 4.59
C ALA A 46 -7.96 -7.67 3.37
N GLY A 47 -7.18 -6.97 2.55
CA GLY A 47 -6.50 -7.56 1.40
C GLY A 47 -5.49 -8.64 1.79
N GLY A 48 -4.75 -8.44 2.89
CA GLY A 48 -3.83 -9.44 3.43
C GLY A 48 -4.54 -10.70 3.93
N ILE A 49 -5.66 -10.56 4.65
CA ILE A 49 -6.47 -11.69 5.11
C ILE A 49 -7.05 -12.46 3.92
N VAL A 50 -7.69 -11.76 2.99
CA VAL A 50 -8.31 -12.39 1.81
C VAL A 50 -7.25 -13.05 0.93
N GLY A 51 -6.09 -12.40 0.75
CA GLY A 51 -4.95 -12.96 0.02
C GLY A 51 -4.39 -14.22 0.68
N GLY A 52 -4.27 -14.24 2.01
CA GLY A 52 -3.86 -15.43 2.77
C GLY A 52 -4.82 -16.60 2.59
N VAL A 53 -6.14 -16.34 2.68
CA VAL A 53 -7.19 -17.36 2.44
C VAL A 53 -7.15 -17.86 1.00
N TYR A 54 -7.00 -16.97 0.02
CA TYR A 54 -6.86 -17.35 -1.38
C TYR A 54 -5.63 -18.24 -1.60
N GLN A 55 -4.49 -17.89 -1.00
CA GLN A 55 -3.26 -18.65 -1.15
C GLN A 55 -3.33 -20.01 -0.46
N SER A 56 -3.96 -20.12 0.72
CA SER A 56 -4.18 -21.41 1.39
C SER A 56 -5.07 -22.34 0.57
N ASN A 57 -6.14 -21.81 -0.03
CA ASN A 57 -7.07 -22.59 -0.84
C ASN A 57 -6.43 -23.08 -2.14
N THR A 58 -5.67 -22.20 -2.81
CA THR A 58 -4.98 -22.53 -4.07
C THR A 58 -3.85 -23.53 -3.83
N MET A 59 -3.04 -23.33 -2.78
CA MET A 59 -1.95 -24.26 -2.41
C MET A 59 -2.49 -25.63 -1.98
N GLY A 60 -3.57 -25.67 -1.21
CA GLY A 60 -4.22 -26.93 -0.81
C GLY A 60 -4.75 -27.73 -1.99
N SER A 61 -5.32 -27.04 -2.99
CA SER A 61 -5.82 -27.66 -4.23
C SER A 61 -4.67 -28.16 -5.10
N PHE A 62 -3.59 -27.39 -5.21
CA PHE A 62 -2.37 -27.79 -5.91
C PHE A 62 -1.70 -29.03 -5.29
N MET A 63 -1.56 -29.07 -3.97
CA MET A 63 -0.99 -30.23 -3.26
C MET A 63 -1.83 -31.50 -3.42
N LYS A 64 -3.17 -31.37 -3.42
CA LYS A 64 -4.09 -32.49 -3.70
C LYS A 64 -3.97 -32.99 -5.13
N SER A 65 -3.78 -32.09 -6.09
CA SER A 65 -3.52 -32.45 -7.49
C SER A 65 -2.19 -33.19 -7.68
N LEU A 66 -1.18 -32.89 -6.87
CA LEU A 66 0.13 -33.54 -6.95
C LEU A 66 0.12 -34.96 -6.34
N SER A 67 -0.69 -35.19 -5.30
CA SER A 67 -0.77 -36.48 -4.60
C SER A 67 -1.71 -37.49 -5.26
N MET A 68 -2.69 -37.04 -6.05
CA MET A 68 -3.56 -37.92 -6.84
C MET A 68 -3.14 -37.91 -8.31
N ALA A 69 -2.29 -38.87 -8.71
CA ALA A 69 -1.86 -39.08 -10.10
C ALA A 69 -3.00 -39.60 -11.04
N LYS A 70 -4.27 -39.40 -10.71
CA LYS A 70 -5.41 -39.90 -11.49
C LYS A 70 -6.60 -38.94 -11.41
N ASN A 71 -6.97 -38.39 -12.56
CA ASN A 71 -8.22 -37.66 -12.83
C ASN A 71 -8.44 -36.36 -12.06
N VAL A 72 -7.67 -35.31 -12.36
CA VAL A 72 -8.15 -33.94 -12.15
C VAL A 72 -9.05 -33.56 -13.33
N ASN A 73 -10.24 -34.17 -13.39
CA ASN A 73 -11.30 -33.72 -14.28
C ASN A 73 -12.29 -32.89 -13.44
N GLY A 74 -12.02 -31.59 -13.33
CA GLY A 74 -12.83 -30.66 -12.55
C GLY A 74 -12.17 -29.29 -12.44
N ASN A 75 -12.41 -28.43 -13.43
CA ASN A 75 -12.25 -26.96 -13.39
C ASN A 75 -11.07 -26.37 -12.60
N SER A 76 -9.82 -26.69 -12.94
CA SER A 76 -8.64 -26.03 -12.36
C SER A 76 -8.67 -24.49 -12.51
N LEU A 77 -9.32 -23.99 -13.56
CA LEU A 77 -9.57 -22.57 -13.77
C LEU A 77 -10.60 -22.00 -12.79
N GLY A 78 -11.63 -22.76 -12.41
CA GLY A 78 -12.64 -22.33 -11.44
C GLY A 78 -12.09 -22.23 -10.02
N ASP A 79 -11.13 -23.09 -9.67
CA ASP A 79 -10.45 -23.05 -8.37
C ASP A 79 -9.53 -21.83 -8.24
N ILE A 80 -8.95 -21.37 -9.35
CA ILE A 80 -8.12 -20.14 -9.42
C ILE A 80 -9.02 -18.90 -9.49
N PHE A 81 -9.98 -18.86 -10.41
CA PHE A 81 -10.88 -17.72 -10.64
C PHE A 81 -12.16 -17.82 -9.79
N ASN A 82 -11.97 -17.95 -8.48
CA ASN A 82 -13.08 -18.04 -7.52
C ASN A 82 -13.46 -16.65 -6.95
N GLY A 83 -14.50 -16.59 -6.12
CA GLY A 83 -14.94 -15.33 -5.51
C GLY A 83 -13.87 -14.64 -4.63
N THR A 84 -12.99 -15.41 -3.98
CA THR A 84 -11.92 -14.82 -3.15
C THR A 84 -10.81 -14.20 -3.99
N TYR A 85 -10.56 -14.71 -5.21
CA TYR A 85 -9.66 -14.09 -6.19
C TYR A 85 -10.13 -12.69 -6.61
N PHE A 86 -11.39 -12.55 -7.01
CA PHE A 86 -11.94 -11.25 -7.41
C PHE A 86 -11.99 -10.26 -6.23
N LEU A 87 -12.34 -10.75 -5.04
CA LEU A 87 -12.32 -9.93 -3.82
C LEU A 87 -10.90 -9.47 -3.46
N MET A 88 -9.90 -10.36 -3.60
CA MET A 88 -8.49 -10.03 -3.40
C MET A 88 -8.07 -8.91 -4.36
N ILE A 89 -8.33 -9.06 -5.66
CA ILE A 89 -7.99 -8.04 -6.67
C ILE A 89 -8.63 -6.70 -6.33
N LEU A 90 -9.92 -6.69 -5.99
CA LEU A 90 -10.64 -5.47 -5.64
C LEU A 90 -10.02 -4.77 -4.43
N LEU A 91 -9.73 -5.51 -3.36
CA LEU A 91 -9.08 -4.96 -2.17
C LEU A 91 -7.65 -4.47 -2.45
N SER A 92 -6.90 -5.18 -3.29
CA SER A 92 -5.56 -4.75 -3.73
C SER A 92 -5.62 -3.45 -4.55
N LEU A 93 -6.57 -3.32 -5.47
CA LEU A 93 -6.75 -2.09 -6.25
C LEU A 93 -7.12 -0.91 -5.36
N LEU A 94 -8.10 -1.09 -4.46
CA LEU A 94 -8.48 -0.07 -3.49
C LEU A 94 -7.31 0.32 -2.58
N GLY A 95 -6.52 -0.66 -2.13
CA GLY A 95 -5.31 -0.42 -1.35
C GLY A 95 -4.29 0.44 -2.11
N ILE A 96 -3.98 0.09 -3.36
CA ILE A 96 -3.03 0.85 -4.18
C ILE A 96 -3.52 2.28 -4.44
N ILE A 97 -4.81 2.44 -4.76
CA ILE A 97 -5.41 3.76 -4.99
C ILE A 97 -5.35 4.59 -3.71
N SER A 98 -5.80 4.03 -2.58
CA SER A 98 -5.77 4.69 -1.27
C SER A 98 -4.37 5.18 -0.92
N ILE A 99 -3.36 4.32 -1.04
CA ILE A 99 -1.98 4.67 -0.74
C ILE A 99 -1.50 5.84 -1.61
N ARG A 100 -1.77 5.79 -2.92
CA ARG A 100 -1.37 6.85 -3.85
C ARG A 100 -2.04 8.18 -3.54
N VAL A 101 -3.34 8.15 -3.20
CA VAL A 101 -4.10 9.34 -2.82
C VAL A 101 -3.53 9.93 -1.54
N VAL A 102 -3.36 9.12 -0.49
CA VAL A 102 -2.82 9.59 0.81
C VAL A 102 -1.44 10.23 0.64
N VAL A 103 -0.54 9.59 -0.10
CA VAL A 103 0.81 10.13 -0.32
C VAL A 103 0.79 11.41 -1.15
N ALA A 104 -0.02 11.47 -2.22
CA ALA A 104 -0.14 12.67 -3.05
C ALA A 104 -0.76 13.84 -2.27
N SER A 105 -1.82 13.58 -1.51
CA SER A 105 -2.49 14.53 -0.62
C SER A 105 -1.51 15.08 0.43
N TYR A 106 -0.81 14.17 1.12
CA TYR A 106 0.20 14.51 2.12
C TYR A 106 1.30 15.41 1.55
N MET A 107 1.88 15.05 0.39
CA MET A 107 2.91 15.86 -0.26
C MET A 107 2.41 17.25 -0.67
N LYS A 108 1.17 17.34 -1.16
CA LYS A 108 0.54 18.61 -1.53
C LYS A 108 0.31 19.52 -0.31
N LEU A 109 -0.13 18.96 0.81
CA LEU A 109 -0.30 19.70 2.06
C LEU A 109 1.03 20.12 2.66
N TYR A 110 2.05 19.24 2.61
CA TYR A 110 3.39 19.57 3.09
C TYR A 110 3.99 20.77 2.32
N ASP A 111 3.80 20.83 1.00
CA ASP A 111 4.19 21.99 0.17
C ASP A 111 3.39 23.25 0.56
N ALA A 112 2.06 23.11 0.73
CA ALA A 112 1.16 24.22 1.04
C ALA A 112 1.39 24.82 2.44
N ASN A 113 1.74 23.98 3.41
CA ASN A 113 2.04 24.37 4.79
C ASN A 113 3.48 24.90 4.94
N GLY A 114 4.22 25.09 3.84
CA GLY A 114 5.58 25.61 3.87
C GLY A 114 6.56 24.67 4.59
N GLY A 115 6.44 23.37 4.36
CA GLY A 115 7.32 22.34 4.90
C GLY A 115 7.02 21.92 6.34
N GLU A 116 5.78 22.11 6.80
CA GLU A 116 5.29 21.61 8.08
C GLU A 116 4.49 20.32 7.90
N SER A 117 4.70 19.36 8.80
CA SER A 117 4.06 18.05 8.79
C SER A 117 2.52 18.20 8.81
N PRO A 118 1.80 17.76 7.77
CA PRO A 118 0.35 17.79 7.76
C PRO A 118 -0.24 16.93 8.87
N THR A 119 -1.36 17.39 9.43
CA THR A 119 -2.12 16.60 10.40
C THR A 119 -3.02 15.58 9.71
N LEU A 120 -3.47 14.56 10.45
CA LEU A 120 -4.32 13.52 9.89
C LEU A 120 -5.66 14.08 9.36
N ASP A 121 -6.22 15.07 10.06
CA ASP A 121 -7.48 15.71 9.69
C ASP A 121 -7.35 16.54 8.41
N GLU A 122 -6.20 17.19 8.20
CA GLU A 122 -5.93 17.94 6.97
C GLU A 122 -5.84 17.00 5.76
N VAL A 123 -5.17 15.86 5.91
CA VAL A 123 -5.00 14.87 4.84
C VAL A 123 -6.35 14.23 4.48
N TRP A 124 -7.26 14.09 5.45
CA TRP A 124 -8.59 13.52 5.23
C TRP A 124 -9.55 14.49 4.52
N ASN A 125 -9.44 15.79 4.79
CA ASN A 125 -10.36 16.81 4.27
C ASN A 125 -9.94 17.40 2.91
N GLN A 126 -8.94 16.81 2.24
CA GLN A 126 -8.37 17.31 0.99
C GLN A 126 -9.01 16.69 -0.26
#